data_AF-A0AAW9ZM47-F1
#
_entry.id   AF-A0AAW9ZM47-F1
#
_cell.length_a   1.000
_cell.length_b   1.000
_cell.length_c   1.000
_cell.angle_alpha   90.00
_cell.angle_beta   90.00
_cell.angle_gamma   90.00
#
_symmetry.space_group_name_H-M   'P 1'
#
loop_
_entity.id
_entity.type
_entity.pdbx_description
1 polymer ?
#
loop_
_entity_poly.entity_id
_entity_poly.type
_entity_poly.pdbx_seq_one_letter_code
_entity_poly.pdbx_strand_id
1 'polypeptide(L)'
;MPSHIFLLAAAACLLLPVQTAFAAAPDHPEGAGVVPSCTADAYSCPPWMPSQREMRTVIADYFCDAADRGLIQPKVSRVVRAQTSQVTCAALGQEPGSNFVCGGEMQFIGPDGRVDFITFSPTMHRQDDGRYALYEGSDEHDNEVWHVPAPQSTSKVCTGRSLR
;
A
#
# COMPACT_ATOMS: atom_id res chain seq x y z
N MET A 1 38.73 60.90 48.43
CA MET A 1 39.09 61.68 47.23
C MET A 1 40.51 61.26 46.85
N PRO A 2 40.85 60.93 45.58
CA PRO A 2 40.17 61.19 44.28
C PRO A 2 39.52 59.91 43.67
N SER A 3 38.39 59.98 42.94
CA SER A 3 38.20 60.26 41.47
C SER A 3 38.72 59.13 40.58
N HIS A 4 38.13 58.68 39.46
CA HIS A 4 36.80 58.69 38.83
C HIS A 4 37.00 57.92 37.50
N ILE A 5 36.06 57.03 37.15
CA ILE A 5 35.49 56.79 35.79
C ILE A 5 36.43 56.25 34.67
N PHE A 6 36.13 55.06 34.13
CA PHE A 6 35.43 54.89 32.84
C PHE A 6 35.02 53.42 32.58
N LEU A 7 33.73 53.24 32.34
CA LEU A 7 33.12 52.09 31.67
C LEU A 7 33.60 52.04 30.21
N LEU A 8 33.94 50.85 29.71
CA LEU A 8 33.69 50.45 28.33
C LEU A 8 33.41 48.94 28.30
N ALA A 9 32.19 48.62 27.89
CA ALA A 9 31.71 47.27 27.64
C ALA A 9 32.23 46.77 26.29
N ALA A 10 32.58 45.48 26.22
CA ALA A 10 32.50 44.70 24.98
C ALA A 10 32.28 43.23 25.33
N ALA A 11 31.13 42.72 24.89
CA ALA A 11 30.63 41.39 25.14
C ALA A 11 31.29 40.33 24.25
N ALA A 12 31.43 39.14 24.83
CA ALA A 12 31.26 37.80 24.26
C ALA A 12 31.72 37.49 22.82
N CYS A 13 32.52 36.44 22.67
CA CYS A 13 32.01 35.21 22.06
C CYS A 13 33.00 34.03 22.19
N LEU A 14 32.46 32.89 22.60
CA LEU A 14 33.05 31.56 22.64
C LEU A 14 33.53 31.11 21.25
N LEU A 15 34.71 30.50 21.17
CA LEU A 15 35.04 29.53 20.13
C LEU A 15 35.81 28.36 20.75
N LEU A 16 35.05 27.33 21.12
CA LEU A 16 35.54 25.97 21.37
C LEU A 16 36.03 25.36 20.04
N PRO A 17 37.05 24.49 20.06
CA PRO A 17 37.64 23.93 18.87
C PRO A 17 36.68 23.00 18.12
N VAL A 18 36.60 23.23 16.82
CA VAL A 18 35.91 22.43 15.81
C VAL A 18 36.40 20.99 15.88
N GLN A 19 35.55 20.07 16.36
CA GLN A 19 35.71 18.65 16.09
C GLN A 19 34.96 18.35 14.79
N THR A 20 35.70 18.24 13.69
CA THR A 20 35.23 17.61 12.45
C THR A 20 35.06 16.12 12.70
N ALA A 21 33.96 15.75 13.35
CA ALA A 21 33.40 14.41 13.20
C ALA A 21 32.62 14.43 11.88
N PHE A 22 33.25 13.94 10.81
CA PHE A 22 32.49 13.48 9.66
C PHE A 22 31.65 12.30 10.16
N ALA A 23 30.43 12.59 10.60
CA ALA A 23 29.39 11.59 10.66
C ALA A 23 29.19 11.15 9.21
N ALA A 24 29.78 10.02 8.85
CA ALA A 24 29.40 9.29 7.65
C ALA A 24 27.89 9.07 7.77
N ALA A 25 27.13 9.81 6.96
CA ALA A 25 25.75 9.46 6.72
C ALA A 25 25.74 7.99 6.29
N PRO A 26 24.87 7.13 6.85
CA PRO A 26 24.72 5.81 6.30
C PRO A 26 24.34 5.99 4.83
N ASP A 27 25.22 5.53 3.95
CA ASP A 27 25.01 5.46 2.52
C ASP A 27 23.63 4.85 2.31
N HIS A 28 22.69 5.66 1.81
CA HIS A 28 21.42 5.15 1.35
C HIS A 28 21.71 4.50 0.00
N PRO A 29 21.67 3.17 -0.14
CA PRO A 29 21.86 2.59 -1.45
C PRO A 29 20.58 2.81 -2.25
N GLU A 30 20.78 3.45 -3.39
CA GLU A 30 20.03 3.35 -4.63
C GLU A 30 18.90 2.31 -4.72
N GLY A 31 17.79 2.78 -5.29
CA GLY A 31 16.89 1.93 -6.07
C GLY A 31 15.47 2.46 -6.02
N ALA A 32 14.87 2.68 -7.19
CA ALA A 32 13.42 2.59 -7.34
C ALA A 32 12.97 1.13 -7.09
N GLY A 33 13.25 0.64 -5.88
CA GLY A 33 13.11 -0.74 -5.48
C GLY A 33 11.64 -1.14 -5.45
N VAL A 34 11.41 -2.42 -5.74
CA VAL A 34 10.11 -3.05 -5.57
C VAL A 34 9.72 -2.92 -4.10
N VAL A 35 8.72 -2.08 -3.80
CA VAL A 35 8.28 -1.84 -2.42
C VAL A 35 7.59 -3.12 -1.91
N PRO A 36 8.10 -3.78 -0.86
CA PRO A 36 7.50 -5.01 -0.33
C PRO A 36 6.09 -4.75 0.19
N SER A 37 5.17 -5.70 -0.03
CA SER A 37 3.81 -5.57 0.52
C SER A 37 3.75 -5.77 2.03
N CYS A 38 4.72 -6.44 2.64
CA CYS A 38 4.73 -6.61 4.09
C CYS A 38 5.48 -5.46 4.78
N THR A 39 5.03 -5.11 5.99
CA THR A 39 5.63 -4.08 6.84
C THR A 39 6.39 -4.65 8.05
N ALA A 40 6.33 -5.97 8.26
CA ALA A 40 7.04 -6.68 9.33
C ALA A 40 8.43 -7.18 8.88
N ASP A 41 9.23 -7.72 9.81
CA ASP A 41 10.62 -8.16 9.58
C ASP A 41 10.74 -9.25 8.48
N ALA A 42 11.97 -9.47 8.00
CA ALA A 42 12.24 -10.38 6.87
C ALA A 42 11.81 -11.84 7.12
N TYR A 43 11.64 -12.25 8.39
CA TYR A 43 11.06 -13.54 8.75
C TYR A 43 9.53 -13.58 8.57
N SER A 44 8.87 -12.41 8.65
CA SER A 44 7.44 -12.22 8.42
C SER A 44 7.09 -11.94 6.95
N CYS A 45 8.06 -11.51 6.14
CA CYS A 45 7.89 -11.27 4.70
C CYS A 45 8.83 -12.12 3.87
N PRO A 46 8.43 -13.34 3.50
CA PRO A 46 9.21 -14.18 2.63
C PRO A 46 9.59 -13.45 1.32
N PRO A 47 10.77 -13.72 0.73
CA PRO A 47 11.24 -13.02 -0.46
C PRO A 47 10.38 -13.27 -1.71
N TRP A 48 9.52 -14.30 -1.69
CA TRP A 48 8.56 -14.59 -2.75
C TRP A 48 7.27 -13.76 -2.64
N MET A 49 7.06 -13.02 -1.55
CA MET A 49 5.88 -12.20 -1.35
C MET A 49 5.75 -11.14 -2.46
N PRO A 50 4.53 -10.86 -2.93
CA PRO A 50 4.30 -9.87 -3.96
C PRO A 50 4.67 -8.46 -3.50
N SER A 51 4.87 -7.57 -4.47
CA SER A 51 5.08 -6.15 -4.17
C SER A 51 3.79 -5.41 -3.84
N GLN A 52 3.92 -4.25 -3.16
CA GLN A 52 2.82 -3.28 -3.01
C GLN A 52 2.18 -2.96 -4.35
N ARG A 53 2.99 -2.74 -5.39
CA ARG A 53 2.49 -2.30 -6.69
C ARG A 53 1.61 -3.38 -7.32
N GLU A 54 2.07 -4.63 -7.32
CA GLU A 54 1.31 -5.76 -7.86
C GLU A 54 0.00 -5.95 -7.10
N MET A 55 0.06 -5.96 -5.76
CA MET A 55 -1.14 -6.16 -4.94
C MET A 55 -2.14 -5.02 -5.08
N ARG A 56 -1.67 -3.77 -5.19
CA ARG A 56 -2.56 -2.64 -5.43
C ARG A 56 -3.32 -2.78 -6.76
N THR A 57 -2.67 -3.28 -7.80
CA THR A 57 -3.30 -3.55 -9.09
C THR A 57 -4.30 -4.70 -8.99
N VAL A 58 -3.87 -5.86 -8.48
CA VAL A 58 -4.73 -7.06 -8.37
C VAL A 58 -5.97 -6.78 -7.52
N ILE A 59 -5.83 -6.09 -6.40
CA ILE A 59 -6.95 -5.74 -5.53
C ILE A 59 -7.89 -4.75 -6.24
N ALA A 60 -7.36 -3.73 -6.92
CA ALA A 60 -8.20 -2.81 -7.68
C ALA A 60 -8.97 -3.52 -8.81
N ASP A 61 -8.34 -4.46 -9.50
CA ASP A 61 -8.97 -5.32 -10.50
C ASP A 61 -10.10 -6.16 -9.87
N TYR A 62 -9.82 -6.83 -8.74
CA TYR A 62 -10.82 -7.62 -8.01
C TYR A 62 -12.04 -6.82 -7.60
N PHE A 63 -11.85 -5.63 -7.01
CA PHE A 63 -12.96 -4.81 -6.58
C PHE A 63 -13.80 -4.29 -7.75
N CYS A 64 -13.19 -4.04 -8.92
CA CYS A 64 -13.92 -3.66 -10.11
C CYS A 64 -14.73 -4.81 -10.71
N ASP A 65 -14.14 -6.01 -10.75
CA ASP A 65 -14.80 -7.23 -11.21
C ASP A 65 -15.94 -7.67 -10.26
N ALA A 66 -15.71 -7.61 -8.95
CA ALA A 66 -16.73 -7.84 -7.93
C ALA A 66 -17.92 -6.87 -8.07
N ALA A 67 -17.65 -5.60 -8.41
CA ALA A 67 -18.71 -4.63 -8.68
C ALA A 67 -19.49 -4.97 -9.97
N ASP A 68 -18.80 -5.42 -11.03
CA ASP A 68 -19.46 -5.84 -12.28
C ASP A 68 -20.34 -7.09 -12.08
N ARG A 69 -19.93 -7.97 -11.18
CA ARG A 69 -20.67 -9.17 -10.76
C ARG A 69 -21.76 -8.88 -9.73
N GLY A 70 -21.87 -7.64 -9.25
CA GLY A 70 -22.87 -7.22 -8.26
C GLY A 70 -22.62 -7.72 -6.84
N LEU A 71 -21.41 -8.20 -6.53
CA LEU A 71 -21.03 -8.62 -5.17
C LEU A 71 -20.85 -7.44 -4.22
N ILE A 72 -20.47 -6.29 -4.78
CA ILE A 72 -20.36 -5.03 -4.07
C ILE A 72 -21.04 -3.92 -4.88
N GLN A 73 -21.43 -2.85 -4.20
CA GLN A 73 -22.01 -1.68 -4.84
C GLN A 73 -21.32 -0.41 -4.30
N PRO A 74 -20.41 0.21 -5.09
CA PRO A 74 -19.78 1.47 -4.71
C PRO A 74 -20.83 2.57 -4.49
N LYS A 75 -20.70 3.33 -3.40
CA LYS A 75 -21.63 4.41 -3.03
C LYS A 75 -21.30 5.74 -3.71
N VAL A 76 -20.97 5.69 -4.98
CA VAL A 76 -20.77 6.85 -5.87
C VAL A 76 -21.66 6.71 -7.10
N SER A 77 -22.13 7.82 -7.64
CA SER A 77 -23.05 7.82 -8.81
C SER A 77 -22.42 7.22 -10.07
N ARG A 78 -21.09 7.33 -10.18
CA ARG A 78 -20.27 6.78 -11.25
C ARG A 78 -18.84 6.68 -10.74
N VAL A 79 -18.15 5.59 -11.04
CA VAL A 79 -16.71 5.46 -10.73
C VAL A 79 -15.91 6.05 -11.87
N VAL A 80 -15.05 7.03 -11.58
CA VAL A 80 -14.05 7.56 -12.54
C VAL A 80 -12.64 7.06 -12.24
N ARG A 81 -12.41 6.59 -11.01
CA ARG A 81 -11.15 5.99 -10.59
C ARG A 81 -11.40 5.02 -9.45
N ALA A 82 -10.76 3.86 -9.53
CA ALA A 82 -10.83 2.80 -8.54
C ALA A 82 -9.40 2.41 -8.20
N GLN A 83 -9.00 2.59 -6.94
CA GLN A 83 -7.61 2.40 -6.52
C GLN A 83 -7.51 2.01 -5.06
N THR A 84 -6.35 1.47 -4.68
CA THR A 84 -5.94 1.31 -3.29
C THR A 84 -4.62 2.05 -3.05
N SER A 85 -4.45 2.60 -1.85
CA SER A 85 -3.30 3.41 -1.44
C SER A 85 -2.14 2.54 -0.96
N GLN A 86 -2.32 1.86 0.17
CA GLN A 86 -1.36 0.96 0.80
C GLN A 86 -2.03 -0.39 1.07
N VAL A 87 -1.29 -1.46 0.83
CA VAL A 87 -1.74 -2.83 1.06
C VAL A 87 -0.72 -3.54 1.93
N THR A 88 -1.09 -3.97 3.12
CA THR A 88 -0.19 -4.74 3.97
C THR A 88 -0.50 -6.21 3.82
N CYS A 89 0.47 -7.01 3.37
CA CYS A 89 0.27 -8.46 3.25
C CYS A 89 1.13 -9.25 4.24
N ALA A 90 0.64 -10.43 4.61
CA ALA A 90 1.33 -11.40 5.46
C ALA A 90 1.16 -12.81 4.88
N ALA A 91 2.26 -13.56 4.81
CA ALA A 91 2.23 -14.93 4.36
C ALA A 91 1.62 -15.85 5.44
N LEU A 92 0.83 -16.85 5.02
CA LEU A 92 0.30 -17.90 5.91
C LEU A 92 1.23 -19.11 6.03
N GLY A 93 2.29 -19.16 5.21
CA GLY A 93 3.36 -20.14 5.24
C GLY A 93 4.66 -19.52 4.75
N GLN A 94 5.80 -20.18 4.98
CA GLN A 94 7.12 -19.66 4.58
C GLN A 94 7.52 -20.12 3.17
N GLU A 95 6.92 -21.19 2.67
CA GLU A 95 7.26 -21.80 1.40
C GLU A 95 6.63 -21.04 0.21
N PRO A 96 7.33 -20.89 -0.93
CA PRO A 96 6.74 -20.35 -2.14
C PRO A 96 5.46 -21.09 -2.53
N GLY A 97 4.41 -20.34 -2.91
CA GLY A 97 3.09 -20.92 -3.20
C GLY A 97 2.19 -21.03 -1.98
N SER A 98 2.66 -20.70 -0.77
CA SER A 98 1.78 -20.53 0.39
C SER A 98 0.74 -19.44 0.14
N ASN A 99 -0.44 -19.61 0.72
CA ASN A 99 -1.45 -18.56 0.76
C ASN A 99 -0.95 -17.37 1.58
N PHE A 100 -1.52 -16.19 1.32
CA PHE A 100 -1.19 -14.97 2.04
C PHE A 100 -2.44 -14.11 2.20
N VAL A 101 -2.47 -13.22 3.19
CA VAL A 101 -3.58 -12.31 3.45
C VAL A 101 -3.11 -10.89 3.22
N CYS A 102 -3.90 -10.09 2.51
CA CYS A 102 -3.60 -8.68 2.27
C CYS A 102 -4.70 -7.80 2.87
N GLY A 103 -4.33 -6.79 3.66
CA GLY A 103 -5.26 -5.83 4.26
C GLY A 103 -5.06 -4.42 3.74
N GLY A 104 -6.14 -3.65 3.66
CA GLY A 104 -6.09 -2.26 3.22
C GLY A 104 -7.47 -1.66 2.95
N GLU A 105 -7.47 -0.55 2.22
CA GLU A 105 -8.69 0.14 1.80
C GLU A 105 -8.73 0.31 0.27
N MET A 106 -9.89 0.00 -0.29
CA MET A 106 -10.26 0.30 -1.67
C MET A 106 -11.00 1.62 -1.72
N GLN A 107 -10.68 2.45 -2.71
CA GLN A 107 -11.29 3.76 -2.94
C GLN A 107 -11.98 3.77 -4.29
N PHE A 108 -13.28 4.05 -4.28
CA PHE A 108 -14.06 4.36 -5.48
C PHE A 108 -14.33 5.86 -5.53
N ILE A 109 -13.78 6.52 -6.54
CA ILE A 109 -13.82 7.98 -6.66
C ILE A 109 -14.84 8.35 -7.74
N GLY A 110 -15.76 9.24 -7.37
CA GLY A 110 -16.76 9.84 -8.24
C GLY A 110 -16.26 11.06 -9.01
N PRO A 111 -16.97 11.50 -10.06
CA PRO A 111 -16.60 12.66 -10.86
C PRO A 111 -16.63 13.99 -10.08
N ASP A 112 -17.41 14.03 -8.99
CA ASP A 112 -17.52 15.16 -8.06
C ASP A 112 -16.45 15.15 -6.95
N GLY A 113 -15.52 14.19 -7.00
CA GLY A 113 -14.47 14.00 -6.00
C GLY A 113 -14.95 13.28 -4.73
N ARG A 114 -16.21 12.86 -4.65
CA ARG A 114 -16.67 12.00 -3.55
C ARG A 114 -15.95 10.66 -3.61
N VAL A 115 -15.60 10.13 -2.45
CA VAL A 115 -14.91 8.85 -2.32
C VAL A 115 -15.75 7.92 -1.46
N ASP A 116 -15.99 6.72 -1.97
CA ASP A 116 -16.49 5.58 -1.19
C ASP A 116 -15.31 4.65 -0.85
N PHE A 117 -15.30 4.16 0.38
CA PHE A 117 -14.21 3.36 0.93
C PHE A 117 -14.72 1.97 1.29
N ILE A 118 -13.96 0.94 0.91
CA ILE A 118 -14.21 -0.43 1.35
C ILE A 118 -12.94 -0.99 1.97
N THR A 119 -12.99 -1.28 3.26
CA THR A 119 -11.93 -2.01 3.97
C THR A 119 -11.95 -3.47 3.54
N PHE A 120 -10.77 -4.06 3.38
CA PHE A 120 -10.63 -5.43 2.92
C PHE A 120 -9.53 -6.18 3.66
N SER A 121 -9.63 -7.51 3.64
CA SER A 121 -8.61 -8.43 4.13
C SER A 121 -8.67 -9.80 3.43
N PRO A 122 -8.65 -9.90 2.08
CA PRO A 122 -8.80 -11.19 1.42
C PRO A 122 -7.60 -12.10 1.64
N THR A 123 -7.89 -13.40 1.71
CA THR A 123 -6.90 -14.45 1.52
C THR A 123 -6.67 -14.63 0.02
N MET A 124 -5.40 -14.78 -0.36
CA MET A 124 -4.94 -14.80 -1.73
C MET A 124 -3.94 -15.94 -1.94
N HIS A 125 -3.87 -16.41 -3.18
CA HIS A 125 -2.94 -17.45 -3.62
C HIS A 125 -2.38 -17.09 -4.99
N ARG A 126 -1.10 -17.38 -5.24
CA ARG A 126 -0.48 -17.21 -6.56
C ARG A 126 -0.62 -18.52 -7.35
N GLN A 127 -1.35 -18.48 -8.44
CA GLN A 127 -1.58 -19.60 -9.36
C GLN A 127 -0.29 -19.99 -10.09
N ASP A 128 -0.26 -21.20 -10.65
CA ASP A 128 0.88 -21.73 -11.43
C ASP A 128 1.21 -20.86 -12.66
N ASP A 129 0.20 -20.20 -13.23
CA ASP A 129 0.36 -19.26 -14.36
C ASP A 129 0.85 -17.87 -13.94
N GLY A 130 1.10 -17.67 -12.64
CA GLY A 130 1.61 -16.45 -12.04
C GLY A 130 0.57 -15.39 -11.72
N ARG A 131 -0.71 -15.61 -12.05
CA ARG A 131 -1.81 -14.73 -11.63
C ARG A 131 -2.14 -14.95 -10.16
N TYR A 132 -2.82 -13.98 -9.57
CA TYR A 132 -3.26 -14.06 -8.18
C TYR A 132 -4.76 -14.33 -8.13
N ALA A 133 -5.16 -15.32 -7.35
CA ALA A 133 -6.55 -15.61 -7.04
C ALA A 133 -6.89 -15.15 -5.63
N LEU A 134 -8.13 -14.74 -5.42
CA LEU A 134 -8.70 -14.36 -4.14
C LEU A 134 -9.72 -15.39 -3.70
N TYR A 135 -9.73 -15.71 -2.42
CA TYR A 135 -10.70 -16.62 -1.83
C TYR A 135 -12.07 -15.94 -1.70
N GLU A 136 -13.12 -16.55 -2.24
CA GLU A 136 -14.50 -16.03 -2.21
C GLU A 136 -15.44 -16.84 -1.30
N GLY A 137 -14.93 -17.84 -0.58
CA GLY A 137 -15.71 -18.73 0.27
C GLY A 137 -15.69 -20.17 -0.23
N SER A 138 -16.65 -20.96 0.23
CA SER A 138 -16.85 -22.34 -0.22
C SER A 138 -18.13 -22.45 -1.05
N ASP A 139 -18.13 -23.37 -2.01
CA ASP A 139 -19.34 -23.72 -2.76
C ASP A 139 -20.29 -24.61 -1.93
N GLU A 140 -21.38 -25.06 -2.54
CA GLU A 140 -22.39 -25.93 -1.89
C GLU A 140 -21.87 -27.32 -1.51
N HIS A 141 -20.67 -27.68 -1.96
CA HIS A 141 -20.00 -28.95 -1.69
C HIS A 141 -18.77 -28.77 -0.78
N ASP A 142 -18.66 -27.63 -0.09
CA ASP A 142 -17.53 -27.25 0.76
C ASP A 142 -16.17 -27.13 0.03
N ASN A 143 -16.17 -27.04 -1.31
CA ASN A 143 -14.93 -26.78 -2.04
C ASN A 143 -14.58 -25.30 -1.97
N GLU A 144 -13.31 -24.98 -1.76
CA GLU A 144 -12.81 -23.61 -1.79
C GLU A 144 -12.98 -22.98 -3.17
N VAL A 145 -13.57 -21.79 -3.21
CA VAL A 145 -13.75 -20.99 -4.42
C VAL A 145 -12.66 -19.93 -4.49
N TRP A 146 -11.86 -20.02 -5.54
CA TRP A 146 -10.76 -19.10 -5.83
C TRP A 146 -11.04 -18.35 -7.13
N HIS A 147 -11.01 -17.03 -7.07
CA HIS A 147 -11.33 -16.17 -8.20
C HIS A 147 -10.13 -15.34 -8.66
N VAL A 148 -9.79 -15.46 -9.95
CA VAL A 148 -8.76 -14.61 -10.57
C VAL A 148 -9.46 -13.42 -11.22
N PRO A 149 -9.18 -12.17 -10.79
CA PRO A 149 -9.95 -11.02 -11.22
C PRO A 149 -9.69 -10.66 -12.67
N ALA A 150 -10.74 -10.19 -13.35
CA ALA A 150 -10.60 -9.56 -14.65
C ALA A 150 -9.90 -8.19 -14.52
N PRO A 151 -9.04 -7.78 -15.49
CA PRO A 151 -8.40 -6.48 -15.44
C PRO A 151 -9.41 -5.31 -15.38
N GLN A 152 -9.11 -4.27 -14.62
CA GLN A 152 -9.97 -3.09 -14.48
C GLN A 152 -10.33 -2.44 -15.83
N SER A 153 -9.44 -2.53 -16.83
CA SER A 153 -9.68 -2.03 -18.18
C SER A 153 -10.89 -2.68 -18.90
N THR A 154 -11.32 -3.86 -18.48
CA THR A 154 -12.51 -4.54 -19.01
C THR A 154 -13.78 -4.27 -18.19
N SER A 155 -13.65 -3.58 -17.05
CA SER A 155 -14.74 -3.39 -16.11
C SER A 155 -15.80 -2.41 -16.62
N LYS A 156 -17.08 -2.72 -16.46
CA LYS A 156 -18.17 -1.78 -16.82
C LYS A 156 -18.31 -0.71 -15.74
N VAL A 157 -18.14 -1.07 -14.47
CA VAL A 157 -18.20 -0.15 -13.33
C VAL A 157 -17.03 0.83 -13.37
N CYS A 158 -15.80 0.33 -13.46
CA CYS A 158 -14.60 1.12 -13.21
C CYS A 158 -14.06 1.87 -14.43
N THR A 159 -14.51 1.57 -15.66
CA THR A 159 -14.17 2.37 -16.86
C THR A 159 -15.12 3.55 -17.07
N GLY A 160 -15.93 3.87 -16.06
CA GLY A 160 -16.84 5.01 -16.10
C GLY A 160 -18.00 4.83 -17.08
N ARG A 161 -18.46 3.62 -17.37
CA ARG A 161 -19.83 3.48 -17.88
C ARG A 161 -20.80 3.78 -16.74
N SER A 162 -21.93 4.41 -17.05
CA SER A 162 -22.96 4.72 -16.05
C SER A 162 -23.44 3.39 -15.43
N LEU A 163 -23.36 3.29 -14.11
CA LEU A 163 -24.08 2.27 -13.35
C LEU A 163 -25.56 2.65 -13.45
N ARG A 164 -26.33 1.91 -14.25
CA ARG A 164 -27.79 2.05 -14.33
C ARG A 164 -28.41 0.75 -13.88
#